data_AF-A0A961M8C7-F1
#
_entry.id   AF-A0A961M8C7-F1
#
_cell.length_a   1.000
_cell.length_b   1.000
_cell.length_c   1.000
_cell.angle_alpha   90.00
_cell.angle_beta   90.00
_cell.angle_gamma   90.00
#
_symmetry.space_group_name_H-M   'P 1'
#
loop_
_entity.id
_entity.type
_entity.pdbx_description
1 polymer ?
#
loop_
_entity_poly.entity_id
_entity_poly.type
_entity_poly.pdbx_seq_one_letter_code
_entity_poly.pdbx_strand_id
1 'polypeptide(L)'
;MAHQATVTEIANLAPDVKQVRLMSPVFAQGAPARIGREAQAHVCRPVSFMQAVRALSDTILGPGRCTSEAFPADLDGRGGAFEVILARSGRRIAIRNGESLLDTLLAAGIAVDHSCKEGARGACVTGVLAGRPDHRDALLTPGERAAGRDICLCVSRTLDPALTLDL
;
A
#
# COMPACT_ATOMS: atom_id res chain seq x y z
N MET A 1 30.51 -11.86 -14.42
CA MET A 1 30.49 -12.02 -12.96
C MET A 1 29.19 -11.43 -12.43
N ALA A 2 28.05 -12.11 -12.63
CA ALA A 2 26.73 -11.49 -12.48
C ALA A 2 25.84 -12.28 -11.51
N HIS A 3 25.41 -11.58 -10.46
CA HIS A 3 24.14 -11.74 -9.73
C HIS A 3 23.90 -13.12 -9.08
N GLN A 4 24.78 -13.48 -8.13
CA GLN A 4 24.55 -14.58 -7.18
C GLN A 4 23.87 -14.09 -5.87
N ALA A 5 23.16 -12.98 -5.90
CA ALA A 5 22.56 -12.37 -4.71
C ALA A 5 21.14 -11.94 -5.05
N THR A 6 20.15 -12.82 -4.86
CA THR A 6 18.80 -12.49 -5.37
C THR A 6 17.61 -13.16 -4.69
N VAL A 7 17.80 -14.11 -3.78
CA VAL A 7 16.67 -14.70 -3.01
C VAL A 7 16.91 -14.60 -1.51
N THR A 8 18.13 -14.90 -1.06
CA THR A 8 18.52 -14.83 0.36
C THR A 8 18.49 -13.42 0.92
N GLU A 9 18.88 -12.40 0.13
CA GLU A 9 18.82 -10.99 0.59
C GLU A 9 17.38 -10.48 0.72
N ILE A 10 16.47 -10.91 -0.14
CA ILE A 10 15.03 -10.59 -0.06
C ILE A 10 14.37 -11.29 1.13
N ALA A 11 14.73 -12.55 1.39
CA ALA A 11 14.25 -13.30 2.54
C ALA A 11 14.80 -12.74 3.87
N ASN A 12 16.05 -12.26 3.89
CA ASN A 12 16.67 -11.70 5.09
C ASN A 12 16.14 -10.32 5.48
N LEU A 13 15.53 -9.58 4.54
CA LEU A 13 14.91 -8.28 4.81
C LEU A 13 13.54 -8.39 5.50
N ALA A 14 12.95 -9.58 5.62
CA ALA A 14 11.64 -9.76 6.24
C ALA A 14 11.46 -11.17 6.84
N PRO A 15 11.64 -11.35 8.17
CA PRO A 15 11.61 -12.67 8.82
C PRO A 15 10.26 -13.40 8.74
N ASP A 16 9.18 -12.71 8.35
CA ASP A 16 7.82 -13.28 8.23
C ASP A 16 7.47 -13.81 6.82
N VAL A 17 8.43 -13.75 5.89
CA VAL A 17 8.24 -14.18 4.49
C VAL A 17 8.38 -15.69 4.37
N LYS A 18 7.26 -16.37 4.19
CA LYS A 18 7.18 -17.83 4.06
C LYS A 18 7.46 -18.37 2.64
N GLN A 19 7.34 -17.54 1.60
CA GLN A 19 7.62 -17.94 0.22
C GLN A 19 7.82 -16.73 -0.71
N VAL A 20 8.83 -16.81 -1.59
CA VAL A 20 9.02 -15.94 -2.76
C VAL A 20 9.00 -16.86 -3.98
N ARG A 21 8.13 -16.60 -4.97
CA ARG A 21 8.04 -17.42 -6.18
C ARG A 21 8.45 -16.58 -7.39
N LEU A 22 9.59 -16.93 -7.98
CA LEU A 22 9.98 -16.43 -9.29
C LEU A 22 9.17 -17.21 -10.33
N MET A 23 8.43 -16.57 -11.23
CA MET A 23 7.86 -17.28 -12.37
C MET A 23 8.87 -17.22 -13.51
N SER A 24 9.74 -18.24 -13.55
CA SER A 24 10.40 -18.70 -14.76
C SER A 24 9.72 -20.02 -15.15
N PRO A 25 9.58 -20.36 -16.45
CA PRO A 25 9.03 -21.65 -16.88
C PRO A 25 9.86 -22.88 -16.43
N VAL A 26 10.93 -22.68 -15.65
CA VAL A 26 11.81 -23.73 -15.15
C VAL A 26 11.71 -23.78 -13.63
N PHE A 27 10.77 -24.56 -13.10
CA PHE A 27 10.81 -25.00 -11.70
C PHE A 27 10.76 -26.52 -11.64
N ALA A 28 11.91 -27.12 -11.33
CA ALA A 28 11.97 -28.32 -10.50
C ALA A 28 13.40 -28.47 -9.96
N GLN A 29 13.53 -28.38 -8.63
CA GLN A 29 14.58 -28.97 -7.81
C GLN A 29 15.96 -28.26 -7.79
N GLY A 30 16.15 -27.38 -6.80
CA GLY A 30 17.36 -27.41 -5.95
C GLY A 30 18.65 -26.73 -6.43
N ALA A 31 18.66 -25.90 -7.48
CA ALA A 31 19.86 -25.18 -7.91
C ALA A 31 19.65 -23.64 -7.92
N PRO A 32 20.69 -22.83 -7.62
CA PRO A 32 20.60 -21.37 -7.69
C PRO A 32 20.36 -20.93 -9.14
N ALA A 33 19.12 -20.59 -9.46
CA ALA A 33 18.72 -20.19 -10.80
C ALA A 33 19.25 -18.78 -11.09
N ARG A 34 20.04 -18.64 -12.15
CA ARG A 34 20.36 -17.34 -12.72
C ARG A 34 19.05 -16.69 -13.18
N ILE A 35 18.77 -15.48 -12.71
CA ILE A 35 17.60 -14.71 -13.13
C ILE A 35 17.79 -14.35 -14.62
N GLY A 36 17.00 -15.00 -15.48
CA GLY A 36 16.96 -14.70 -16.90
C GLY A 36 16.28 -13.35 -17.18
N ARG A 37 16.52 -12.79 -18.37
CA ARG A 37 15.94 -11.52 -18.85
C ARG A 37 14.40 -11.49 -18.94
N GLU A 38 13.70 -12.55 -18.55
CA GLU A 38 12.23 -12.68 -18.60
C GLU A 38 11.61 -12.99 -17.23
N ALA A 39 12.39 -12.96 -16.15
CA ALA A 39 11.88 -13.27 -14.82
C ALA A 39 10.84 -12.25 -14.34
N GLN A 40 9.76 -12.77 -13.75
CA GLN A 40 8.71 -11.99 -13.10
C GLN A 40 8.64 -12.36 -11.62
N ALA A 41 8.48 -11.35 -10.78
CA ALA A 41 8.26 -11.49 -9.35
C ALA A 41 6.78 -11.32 -9.04
N HIS A 42 6.17 -12.32 -8.38
CA HIS A 42 4.81 -12.23 -7.85
C HIS A 42 4.85 -12.27 -6.34
N VAL A 43 4.27 -11.25 -5.70
CA VAL A 43 4.32 -11.08 -4.25
C VAL A 43 2.92 -10.80 -3.70
N CYS A 44 2.62 -11.37 -2.54
CA CYS A 44 1.32 -11.28 -1.86
C CYS A 44 1.56 -11.02 -0.38
N ARG A 45 1.49 -9.74 0.06
CA ARG A 45 1.81 -9.25 1.42
C ARG A 45 1.32 -7.79 1.65
N PRO A 46 1.43 -7.23 2.88
CA PRO A 46 1.03 -5.85 3.19
C PRO A 46 1.69 -4.81 2.28
N VAL A 47 1.00 -3.70 2.03
CA VAL A 47 1.39 -2.71 1.00
C VAL A 47 2.81 -2.17 1.21
N SER A 48 3.25 -1.98 2.46
CA SER A 48 4.62 -1.55 2.78
C SER A 48 5.68 -2.55 2.33
N PHE A 49 5.42 -3.85 2.46
CA PHE A 49 6.28 -4.91 1.94
C PHE A 49 6.26 -4.95 0.42
N MET A 50 5.06 -4.79 -0.18
CA MET A 50 4.91 -4.73 -1.64
C MET A 50 5.68 -3.55 -2.25
N GLN A 51 5.69 -2.39 -1.59
CA GLN A 51 6.47 -1.22 -2.00
C GLN A 51 7.97 -1.47 -1.93
N ALA A 52 8.47 -2.09 -0.84
CA ALA A 52 9.88 -2.44 -0.69
C ALA A 52 10.34 -3.44 -1.77
N VAL A 53 9.53 -4.47 -2.04
CA VAL A 53 9.77 -5.44 -3.12
C VAL A 53 9.75 -4.77 -4.49
N ARG A 54 8.81 -3.84 -4.73
CA ARG A 54 8.71 -3.13 -6.02
C ARG A 54 9.93 -2.27 -6.28
N ALA A 55 10.38 -1.48 -5.30
CA ALA A 55 11.58 -0.66 -5.42
C ALA A 55 12.83 -1.50 -5.73
N LEU A 56 12.95 -2.67 -5.08
CA LEU A 56 14.06 -3.58 -5.31
C LEU A 56 13.95 -4.27 -6.68
N SER A 57 12.74 -4.68 -7.07
CA SER A 57 12.47 -5.32 -8.36
C SER A 57 12.73 -4.38 -9.53
N ASP A 58 12.40 -3.09 -9.40
CA ASP A 58 12.70 -2.09 -10.43
C ASP A 58 14.21 -1.94 -10.65
N THR A 59 15.01 -2.11 -9.59
CA THR A 59 16.48 -2.06 -9.66
C THR A 59 17.07 -3.30 -10.32
N ILE A 60 16.51 -4.49 -10.09
CA ILE A 60 17.07 -5.77 -10.52
C ILE A 60 16.51 -6.24 -11.87
N LEU A 61 15.20 -6.08 -12.08
CA LEU A 61 14.46 -6.59 -13.24
C LEU A 61 14.20 -5.51 -14.29
N GLY A 62 14.28 -4.23 -13.90
CA GLY A 62 13.85 -3.09 -14.69
C GLY A 62 12.37 -2.73 -14.45
N PRO A 63 11.99 -1.49 -14.77
CA PRO A 63 10.69 -0.94 -14.42
C PRO A 63 9.55 -1.72 -15.07
N GLY A 64 8.47 -1.95 -14.31
CA GLY A 64 7.22 -2.55 -14.83
C GLY A 64 7.21 -4.08 -14.91
N ARG A 65 8.23 -4.76 -14.37
CA ARG A 65 8.32 -6.24 -14.33
C ARG A 65 7.97 -6.87 -12.98
N CYS A 66 7.53 -6.04 -12.04
CA CYS A 66 6.97 -6.47 -10.77
C CYS A 66 5.44 -6.38 -10.86
N THR A 67 4.77 -7.53 -10.77
CA THR A 67 3.32 -7.60 -10.65
C THR A 67 2.94 -7.89 -9.20
N SER A 68 1.94 -7.18 -8.72
CA SER A 68 1.46 -7.26 -7.35
C SER A 68 -0.04 -7.48 -7.37
N GLU A 69 -0.52 -8.48 -6.64
CA GLU A 69 -1.93 -8.61 -6.29
C GLU A 69 -2.07 -8.20 -4.83
N ALA A 70 -2.78 -7.09 -4.60
CA ALA A 70 -3.04 -6.59 -3.27
C ALA A 70 -4.26 -7.32 -2.69
N PHE A 71 -4.09 -7.96 -1.55
CA PHE A 71 -5.23 -8.31 -0.68
C PHE A 71 -5.59 -7.10 0.18
N PRO A 72 -6.82 -7.02 0.74
CA PRO A 72 -7.24 -5.90 1.56
C PRO A 72 -6.16 -5.59 2.58
N ALA A 73 -5.76 -4.32 2.67
CA ALA A 73 -4.68 -3.92 3.56
C ALA A 73 -4.95 -4.48 4.96
N ASP A 74 -3.97 -5.20 5.52
CA ASP A 74 -3.98 -5.52 6.94
C ASP A 74 -4.18 -4.19 7.67
N LEU A 75 -5.37 -4.00 8.25
CA LEU A 75 -5.63 -2.95 9.23
C LEU A 75 -4.92 -3.41 10.50
N ASP A 76 -3.59 -3.42 10.46
CA ASP A 76 -2.66 -3.97 11.44
C ASP A 76 -2.68 -3.26 12.79
N GLY A 77 -3.75 -2.48 13.06
CA GLY A 77 -3.93 -1.68 14.27
C GLY A 77 -2.89 -0.57 14.42
N ARG A 78 -1.99 -0.40 13.44
CA ARG A 78 -1.01 0.68 13.42
C ARG A 78 -1.71 1.95 12.96
N GLY A 79 -1.51 3.05 13.69
CA GLY A 79 -2.16 4.33 13.42
C GLY A 79 -3.33 4.68 14.34
N GLY A 80 -3.61 3.87 15.37
CA GLY A 80 -4.50 4.23 16.48
C GLY A 80 -5.93 4.60 16.09
N ALA A 81 -6.71 5.05 17.08
CA ALA A 81 -8.00 5.70 16.82
C ALA A 81 -7.79 7.19 16.53
N PHE A 82 -8.62 7.77 15.67
CA PHE A 82 -8.54 9.19 15.32
C PHE A 82 -9.93 9.76 14.95
N GLU A 83 -10.03 11.08 14.87
CA GLU A 83 -11.25 11.77 14.45
C GLU A 83 -11.13 12.28 13.00
N VAL A 84 -12.22 12.18 12.24
CA VAL A 84 -12.34 12.77 10.92
C VAL A 84 -13.35 13.90 10.96
N ILE A 85 -12.94 15.07 10.49
CA ILE A 85 -13.78 16.26 10.38
C ILE A 85 -14.11 16.45 8.90
N LEU A 86 -15.40 16.50 8.56
CA LEU A 86 -15.87 16.78 7.22
C LEU A 86 -16.15 18.28 7.09
N ALA A 87 -15.34 19.00 6.33
CA ALA A 87 -15.36 20.46 6.33
C ALA A 87 -16.67 21.07 5.79
N ARG A 88 -17.33 20.41 4.83
CA ARG A 88 -18.55 20.94 4.19
C ARG A 88 -19.78 20.72 5.06
N SER A 89 -19.84 19.59 5.77
CA SER A 89 -20.97 19.24 6.64
C SER A 89 -20.74 19.56 8.12
N GLY A 90 -19.50 19.85 8.53
CA GLY A 90 -19.10 20.04 9.93
C GLY A 90 -19.16 18.77 10.78
N ARG A 91 -19.48 17.61 10.18
CA ARG A 91 -19.62 16.34 10.91
C ARG A 91 -18.27 15.84 11.39
N ARG A 92 -18.29 15.23 12.58
CA ARG A 92 -17.14 14.56 13.19
C ARG A 92 -17.42 13.07 13.31
N ILE A 93 -16.50 12.27 12.81
CA ILE A 93 -16.65 10.81 12.75
C ILE A 93 -15.41 10.20 13.40
N ALA A 94 -15.64 9.40 14.45
CA ALA A 94 -14.57 8.68 15.11
C ALA A 94 -14.22 7.41 14.30
N ILE A 95 -12.94 7.24 14.00
CA ILE A 95 -12.39 6.05 13.38
C ILE A 95 -11.68 5.25 14.46
N ARG A 96 -12.18 4.05 14.78
CA ARG A 96 -11.54 3.21 15.79
C ARG A 96 -10.24 2.62 15.27
N ASN A 97 -9.44 2.10 16.21
CA ASN A 97 -8.26 1.35 15.83
C ASN A 97 -8.67 0.11 15.03
N GLY A 98 -8.02 -0.12 13.89
CA GLY A 98 -8.34 -1.21 12.98
C GLY A 98 -9.59 -1.02 12.12
N GLU A 99 -10.31 0.12 12.22
CA GLU A 99 -11.42 0.44 11.30
C GLU A 99 -10.90 1.15 10.04
N SER A 100 -11.52 0.84 8.90
CA SER A 100 -11.26 1.47 7.61
C SER A 100 -11.90 2.86 7.56
N LEU A 101 -11.11 3.88 7.20
CA LEU A 101 -11.60 5.25 7.05
C LEU A 101 -12.75 5.32 6.04
N LEU A 102 -12.56 4.75 4.84
CA LEU A 102 -13.60 4.69 3.81
C LEU A 102 -14.88 4.00 4.31
N ASP A 103 -14.76 2.81 4.90
CA ASP A 103 -15.95 2.04 5.28
C ASP A 103 -16.72 2.71 6.43
N THR A 104 -16.02 3.35 7.38
CA THR A 104 -16.67 4.12 8.44
C THR A 104 -17.38 5.35 7.89
N LEU A 105 -16.83 6.04 6.89
CA LEU A 105 -17.53 7.16 6.21
C LEU A 105 -18.79 6.68 5.47
N LEU A 106 -18.71 5.57 4.74
CA LEU A 106 -19.85 4.98 4.04
C LEU A 106 -20.94 4.52 5.01
N ALA A 107 -20.57 3.86 6.11
CA ALA A 107 -21.51 3.44 7.16
C ALA A 107 -22.18 4.63 7.85
N ALA A 108 -21.50 5.78 7.91
CA ALA A 108 -22.04 7.04 8.39
C ALA A 108 -22.90 7.78 7.33
N GLY A 109 -23.14 7.19 6.16
CA GLY A 109 -23.95 7.74 5.08
C GLY A 109 -23.26 8.86 4.28
N ILE A 110 -21.93 8.95 4.33
CA ILE A 110 -21.16 9.90 3.52
C ILE A 110 -20.92 9.27 2.14
N ALA A 111 -21.32 9.98 1.09
CA ALA A 111 -21.05 9.55 -0.28
C ALA A 111 -19.57 9.78 -0.60
N VAL A 112 -18.86 8.67 -0.87
CA VAL A 112 -17.45 8.68 -1.29
C VAL A 112 -17.30 7.75 -2.47
N ASP A 113 -16.74 8.25 -3.57
CA ASP A 113 -16.44 7.45 -4.74
C ASP A 113 -15.38 6.39 -4.41
N HIS A 114 -15.60 5.13 -4.82
CA HIS A 114 -14.67 4.05 -4.55
C HIS A 114 -14.83 2.90 -5.56
N SER A 115 -13.76 2.12 -5.77
CA SER A 115 -13.79 0.99 -6.70
C SER A 115 -12.97 -0.21 -6.23
N CYS A 116 -11.65 -0.02 -6.05
CA CYS A 116 -10.74 -1.13 -5.73
C CYS A 116 -10.62 -1.44 -4.23
N LYS A 117 -10.75 -0.44 -3.35
CA LYS A 117 -10.42 -0.54 -1.92
C LYS A 117 -8.99 -1.04 -1.60
N GLU A 118 -8.08 -0.91 -2.55
CA GLU A 118 -6.70 -1.41 -2.48
C GLU A 118 -5.64 -0.30 -2.55
N GLY A 119 -6.05 0.97 -2.67
CA GLY A 119 -5.13 2.09 -2.82
C GLY A 119 -4.41 2.15 -4.17
N ALA A 120 -5.01 1.58 -5.22
CA ALA A 120 -4.38 1.44 -6.54
C ALA A 120 -5.06 2.25 -7.67
N ARG A 121 -6.36 2.58 -7.54
CA ARG A 121 -7.16 3.17 -8.66
C ARG A 121 -7.63 4.61 -8.46
N GLY A 122 -7.49 5.17 -7.26
CA GLY A 122 -7.73 6.60 -7.02
C GLY A 122 -9.17 7.10 -6.92
N ALA A 123 -10.19 6.27 -7.15
CA ALA A 123 -11.59 6.71 -7.02
C ALA A 123 -11.91 7.30 -5.63
N CYS A 124 -11.27 6.79 -4.57
CA CYS A 124 -11.45 7.26 -3.19
C CYS A 124 -10.41 8.31 -2.76
N VAL A 125 -9.78 9.02 -3.70
CA VAL A 125 -8.87 10.13 -3.39
C VAL A 125 -9.70 11.31 -2.95
N THR A 126 -9.30 11.95 -1.84
CA THR A 126 -10.03 13.07 -1.25
C THR A 126 -9.04 14.10 -0.75
N GLY A 127 -9.40 15.37 -0.92
CA GLY A 127 -8.59 16.50 -0.46
C GLY A 127 -8.52 16.56 1.06
N VAL A 128 -7.33 16.90 1.57
CA VAL A 128 -7.02 17.09 2.98
C VAL A 128 -6.84 18.57 3.24
N LEU A 129 -7.59 19.11 4.19
CA LEU A 129 -7.54 20.52 4.57
C LEU A 129 -6.73 20.77 5.84
N ALA A 130 -6.64 19.76 6.73
CA ALA A 130 -5.80 19.81 7.93
C ALA A 130 -5.47 18.40 8.45
N GLY A 131 -4.32 18.27 9.11
CA GLY A 131 -3.77 17.00 9.59
C GLY A 131 -2.83 16.33 8.58
N ARG A 132 -2.00 15.40 9.05
CA ARG A 132 -0.98 14.69 8.25
C ARG A 132 -1.44 13.28 7.87
N PRO A 133 -1.67 12.99 6.58
CA PRO A 133 -2.00 11.65 6.12
C PRO A 133 -0.89 10.62 6.41
N ASP A 134 -1.28 9.43 6.85
CA ASP A 134 -0.45 8.22 6.85
C ASP A 134 -0.72 7.45 5.55
N HIS A 135 0.07 7.77 4.52
CA HIS A 135 -0.09 7.23 3.17
C HIS A 135 0.26 5.75 3.09
N ARG A 136 -0.73 4.92 2.77
CA ARG A 136 -0.56 3.47 2.55
C ARG A 136 -0.95 3.02 1.15
N ASP A 137 -1.30 3.96 0.28
CA ASP A 137 -1.62 3.68 -1.11
C ASP A 137 -0.35 3.36 -1.93
N ALA A 138 -0.53 2.88 -3.16
CA ALA A 138 0.52 2.75 -4.16
C ALA A 138 0.32 3.72 -5.33
N LEU A 139 -0.59 4.69 -5.17
CA LEU A 139 -1.08 5.57 -6.22
C LEU A 139 -0.32 6.89 -6.26
N LEU A 140 -0.27 7.59 -5.11
CA LEU A 140 0.32 8.91 -5.01
C LEU A 140 1.84 8.80 -5.07
N THR A 141 2.47 9.69 -5.84
CA THR A 141 3.92 9.81 -5.92
C THR A 141 4.52 10.28 -4.59
N PRO A 142 5.83 10.08 -4.36
CA PRO A 142 6.48 10.58 -3.14
C PRO A 142 6.29 12.09 -2.92
N GLY A 143 6.28 12.89 -3.98
CA GLY A 143 6.07 14.34 -3.90
C GLY A 143 4.64 14.72 -3.50
N GLU A 144 3.64 14.00 -4.02
CA GLU A 144 2.23 14.19 -3.65
C GLU A 144 1.98 13.78 -2.20
N ARG A 145 2.56 12.67 -1.75
CA ARG A 145 2.50 12.23 -0.35
C ARG A 145 3.15 13.23 0.59
N ALA A 146 4.31 13.76 0.21
CA ALA A 146 5.01 14.77 1.00
C ALA A 146 4.22 16.10 1.08
N ALA A 147 3.47 16.44 0.04
CA ALA A 147 2.60 17.62 0.06
C ALA A 147 1.37 17.43 0.96
N GLY A 148 0.92 16.20 1.19
CA GLY A 148 -0.17 15.88 2.13
C GLY A 148 -1.52 16.50 1.79
N ARG A 149 -1.73 16.90 0.52
CA ARG A 149 -2.95 17.59 0.05
C ARG A 149 -4.10 16.63 -0.26
N ASP A 150 -3.78 15.36 -0.48
CA ASP A 150 -4.73 14.33 -0.91
C ASP A 150 -4.51 13.06 -0.10
N ILE A 151 -5.56 12.24 0.05
CA ILE A 151 -5.48 10.97 0.75
C ILE A 151 -6.33 9.90 0.05
N CYS A 152 -5.81 8.68 -0.05
CA CYS A 152 -6.60 7.51 -0.48
C CYS A 152 -7.36 6.90 0.72
N LEU A 153 -8.65 7.20 0.84
CA LEU A 153 -9.47 6.85 2.02
C LEU A 153 -9.59 5.35 2.31
N CYS A 154 -9.42 4.48 1.30
CA CYS A 154 -9.60 3.03 1.49
C CYS A 154 -8.48 2.32 2.26
N VAL A 155 -7.28 2.89 2.28
CA VAL A 155 -6.10 2.23 2.89
C VAL A 155 -5.31 3.15 3.80
N SER A 156 -5.39 4.47 3.58
CA SER A 156 -4.58 5.44 4.32
C SER A 156 -5.25 5.85 5.63
N ARG A 157 -4.45 6.34 6.58
CA ARG A 157 -4.90 6.84 7.89
C ARG A 157 -4.35 8.25 8.11
N THR A 158 -4.22 8.67 9.37
CA THR A 158 -3.57 9.92 9.79
C THR A 158 -2.48 9.62 10.81
N LEU A 159 -1.44 10.45 10.82
CA LEU A 159 -0.39 10.48 11.84
C LEU A 159 -0.77 11.37 13.03
N ASP A 160 -1.83 12.16 12.88
CA ASP A 160 -2.32 13.10 13.88
C ASP A 160 -3.62 12.60 14.54
N PRO A 161 -4.00 13.11 15.72
CA PRO A 161 -5.25 12.71 16.39
C PRO A 161 -6.54 13.01 15.59
N ALA A 162 -6.46 13.94 14.64
CA ALA A 162 -7.58 14.31 13.77
C ALA A 162 -7.13 14.60 12.33
N LEU A 163 -8.03 14.38 11.38
CA LEU A 163 -7.86 14.68 9.95
C LEU A 163 -9.08 15.42 9.42
N THR A 164 -8.90 16.54 8.73
CA THR A 164 -10.00 17.31 8.12
C THR A 164 -10.01 17.08 6.61
N LEU A 165 -11.13 16.59 6.08
CA LEU A 165 -11.33 16.28 4.67
C LEU A 165 -12.23 17.34 4.01
N ASP A 166 -11.99 17.60 2.73
CA ASP A 166 -12.87 18.42 1.88
C ASP A 166 -14.12 17.63 1.43
N LEU A 167 -14.93 17.22 2.41
CA LEU A 167 -16.19 16.49 2.25
C LEU A 167 -17.32 17.11 3.08
#